data_AF-A0A2I1F1Y3-F1
#
_entry.id   AF-A0A2I1F1Y3-F1
#
_cell.length_a   1.000
_cell.length_b   1.000
_cell.length_c   1.000
_cell.angle_alpha   90.00
_cell.angle_beta   90.00
_cell.angle_gamma   90.00
#
_symmetry.space_group_name_H-M   'P 1'
#
loop_
_entity.id
_entity.type
_entity.pdbx_description
1 polymer ?
#
loop_
_entity_poly.entity_id
_entity_poly.type
_entity_poly.pdbx_seq_one_letter_code
_entity_poly.pdbx_strand_id
1 'polypeptide(L)'
;MKRLYPQSLVKQFQFPNTPKFNEFDISAEFNSKGGFWFKEDLNNIKPDEGDIFWTICHELIHGLGFYNGWMGYKNNPIAVIPLPIYVNPDGIVLKNNLFSFGSSFVEFMMDKYTILLSNGTQISQFTQKLNTFFDEYKSNAFSDEFVNSSQFKFAQDLLVLATTPKSLGLLPRNSKNYSIDSFILETSIPFEQGSSLIHVDYKTYINTNDFLMTYNIIDGISTENMILDNGNYSGGPIGPKLKQMMETFGYTTADNPNPYRPQPFKSPPSNVISKPNINSGFRTEMIRNLNVLIIIVSLYLQIHRLLFNIRLT
;
A
#
# COMPACT_ATOMS: atom_id res chain seq x y z
N MET A 1 -15.78 -5.10 10.54
CA MET A 1 -15.13 -5.08 9.21
C MET A 1 -14.04 -6.11 9.13
N LYS A 2 -14.06 -6.97 8.10
CA LYS A 2 -12.98 -7.92 7.81
C LYS A 2 -11.81 -7.18 7.15
N ARG A 3 -10.58 -7.55 7.50
CA ARG A 3 -9.37 -6.94 6.98
C ARG A 3 -8.31 -7.97 6.63
N LEU A 4 -7.62 -7.75 5.53
CA LEU A 4 -6.42 -8.49 5.13
C LEU A 4 -5.18 -7.80 5.67
N TYR A 5 -4.25 -8.60 6.18
CA TYR A 5 -2.98 -8.17 6.74
C TYR A 5 -1.86 -8.90 6.02
N PRO A 6 -0.73 -8.24 5.73
CA PRO A 6 0.41 -8.92 5.13
C PRO A 6 0.97 -9.93 6.13
N GLN A 7 1.48 -11.05 5.60
CA GLN A 7 2.01 -12.14 6.41
C GLN A 7 3.12 -11.69 7.36
N SER A 8 4.02 -10.84 6.85
CA SER A 8 5.09 -10.19 7.60
C SER A 8 4.59 -9.50 8.86
N LEU A 9 3.47 -8.78 8.78
CA LEU A 9 2.87 -8.09 9.93
C LEU A 9 2.16 -9.06 10.88
N VAL A 10 1.43 -10.05 10.36
CA VAL A 10 0.74 -11.05 11.21
C VAL A 10 1.74 -11.79 12.10
N LYS A 11 2.95 -12.08 11.60
CA LYS A 11 4.06 -12.65 12.40
C LYS A 11 4.48 -11.72 13.56
N GLN A 12 4.42 -10.40 13.39
CA GLN A 12 4.75 -9.43 14.46
C GLN A 12 3.70 -9.38 15.57
N PHE A 13 2.46 -9.80 15.31
CA PHE A 13 1.39 -9.77 16.31
C PHE A 13 1.47 -10.91 17.32
N GLN A 14 2.19 -11.99 17.01
CA GLN A 14 2.41 -13.11 17.94
C GLN A 14 1.09 -13.69 18.49
N PHE A 15 0.08 -13.84 17.63
CA PHE A 15 -1.16 -14.49 18.02
C PHE A 15 -0.89 -15.92 18.52
N PRO A 16 -1.64 -16.42 19.52
CA PRO A 16 -1.45 -17.78 20.04
C PRO A 16 -1.72 -18.86 18.99
N ASN A 17 -2.61 -18.57 18.04
CA ASN A 17 -2.91 -19.40 16.87
C ASN A 17 -2.67 -18.56 15.62
N THR A 18 -1.85 -19.05 14.69
CA THR A 18 -1.57 -18.39 13.41
C THR A 18 -1.92 -19.32 12.24
N PRO A 19 -2.31 -18.77 11.08
CA PRO A 19 -2.43 -19.58 9.87
C PRO A 19 -1.06 -20.16 9.48
N LYS A 20 -1.07 -21.16 8.60
CA LYS A 20 0.16 -21.63 7.96
C LYS A 20 0.70 -20.51 7.06
N PHE A 21 1.92 -20.10 7.31
CA PHE A 21 2.61 -19.10 6.52
C PHE A 21 3.22 -19.70 5.26
N ASN A 22 3.25 -18.90 4.20
CA ASN A 22 4.07 -19.16 3.02
C ASN A 22 5.55 -19.01 3.37
N GLU A 23 6.41 -19.61 2.54
CA GLU A 23 7.87 -19.58 2.70
C GLU A 23 8.42 -18.14 2.71
N PHE A 24 7.98 -17.32 1.76
CA PHE A 24 8.40 -15.93 1.62
C PHE A 24 7.31 -14.98 2.11
N ASP A 25 7.70 -13.97 2.87
CA ASP A 25 6.80 -12.91 3.34
C ASP A 25 6.50 -11.88 2.25
N ILE A 26 7.50 -11.57 1.42
CA ILE A 26 7.44 -10.55 0.37
C ILE A 26 8.08 -11.13 -0.89
N SER A 27 7.44 -10.88 -2.03
CA SER A 27 7.97 -11.16 -3.36
C SER A 27 7.93 -9.85 -4.14
N ALA A 28 9.04 -9.52 -4.78
CA ALA A 28 9.18 -8.38 -5.68
C ALA A 28 9.84 -8.86 -6.99
N GLU A 29 9.42 -8.28 -8.11
CA GLU A 29 9.95 -8.60 -9.44
C GLU A 29 10.38 -7.29 -10.10
N PHE A 30 11.64 -7.21 -10.51
CA PHE A 30 12.21 -6.05 -11.18
C PHE A 30 12.51 -6.41 -12.64
N ASN A 31 12.01 -5.62 -13.57
CA ASN A 31 12.22 -5.86 -14.99
C ASN A 31 13.55 -5.25 -15.45
N SER A 32 14.43 -6.05 -16.04
CA SER A 32 15.73 -5.58 -16.56
C SER A 32 15.64 -4.59 -17.73
N LYS A 33 14.44 -4.33 -18.26
CA LYS A 33 14.19 -3.22 -19.21
C LYS A 33 13.99 -1.86 -18.53
N GLY A 34 13.86 -1.82 -17.20
CA GLY A 34 13.86 -0.56 -16.48
C GLY A 34 15.20 0.15 -16.62
N GLY A 35 15.18 1.47 -16.77
CA GLY A 35 16.37 2.31 -16.77
C GLY A 35 16.93 2.41 -15.35
N PHE A 36 17.50 1.33 -14.84
CA PHE A 36 18.03 1.26 -13.48
C PHE A 36 19.52 1.56 -13.46
N TRP A 37 19.88 2.49 -12.58
CA TRP A 37 21.26 2.72 -12.18
C TRP A 37 21.58 1.92 -10.90
N PHE A 38 22.76 1.31 -10.86
CA PHE A 38 23.28 0.59 -9.70
C PHE A 38 24.41 1.38 -9.05
N LYS A 39 24.53 1.32 -7.72
CA LYS A 39 25.58 2.03 -6.98
C LYS A 39 27.00 1.65 -7.44
N GLU A 40 27.17 0.43 -7.90
CA GLU A 40 28.43 -0.11 -8.40
C GLU A 40 28.72 0.24 -9.87
N ASP A 41 27.79 0.93 -10.57
CA ASP A 41 28.02 1.36 -11.94
C ASP A 41 29.15 2.40 -11.99
N LEU A 42 30.00 2.30 -13.03
CA LEU A 42 31.18 3.16 -13.19
C LEU A 42 30.83 4.62 -13.49
N ASN A 43 29.60 4.87 -13.97
CA ASN A 43 29.13 6.19 -14.33
C ASN A 43 28.12 6.68 -13.30
N ASN A 44 28.04 7.99 -13.13
CA ASN A 44 26.95 8.61 -12.38
C ASN A 44 25.60 8.28 -13.03
N ILE A 45 24.57 8.17 -12.20
CA ILE A 45 23.17 8.04 -12.61
C ILE A 45 22.81 9.09 -13.67
N LYS A 46 22.19 8.66 -14.77
CA LYS A 46 21.77 9.55 -15.87
C LYS A 46 20.40 10.16 -15.62
N PRO A 47 20.07 11.30 -16.27
CA PRO A 47 18.77 11.97 -16.10
C PRO A 47 17.52 11.12 -16.43
N ASP A 48 17.68 10.01 -17.15
CA ASP A 48 16.63 9.06 -17.54
C ASP A 48 16.72 7.73 -16.79
N GLU A 49 17.59 7.63 -15.78
CA GLU A 49 17.77 6.46 -14.95
C GLU A 49 17.24 6.70 -13.52
N GLY A 50 16.58 5.69 -12.97
CA GLY A 50 16.18 5.63 -11.56
C GLY A 50 17.14 4.78 -10.74
N ASP A 51 17.35 5.14 -9.47
CA ASP A 51 18.17 4.34 -8.57
C ASP A 51 17.42 3.06 -8.13
N ILE A 52 17.98 1.89 -8.45
CA ILE A 52 17.39 0.60 -8.08
C ILE A 52 17.26 0.41 -6.57
N PHE A 53 18.14 1.02 -5.77
CA PHE A 53 18.08 0.92 -4.31
C PHE A 53 16.81 1.58 -3.78
N TRP A 54 16.44 2.75 -4.31
CA TRP A 54 15.17 3.39 -4.03
C TRP A 54 14.00 2.47 -4.39
N THR A 55 14.01 1.90 -5.60
CA THR A 55 12.92 1.02 -6.08
C THR A 55 12.77 -0.20 -5.19
N ILE A 56 13.87 -0.84 -4.80
CA ILE A 56 13.83 -2.00 -3.89
C ILE A 56 13.24 -1.61 -2.53
N CYS A 57 13.69 -0.49 -1.95
CA CYS A 57 13.15 -0.01 -0.67
C CYS A 57 11.65 0.33 -0.77
N HIS A 58 11.24 0.98 -1.86
CA HIS A 58 9.86 1.36 -2.12
C HIS A 58 8.93 0.14 -2.21
N GLU A 59 9.29 -0.84 -3.05
CA GLU A 59 8.51 -2.07 -3.22
C GLU A 59 8.50 -2.93 -1.95
N LEU A 60 9.59 -2.90 -1.17
CA LEU A 60 9.63 -3.59 0.11
C LEU A 60 8.60 -3.01 1.09
N ILE A 61 8.46 -1.68 1.15
CA ILE A 61 7.48 -1.00 2.01
C ILE A 61 6.04 -1.33 1.58
N HIS A 62 5.76 -1.42 0.28
CA HIS A 62 4.50 -1.95 -0.22
C HIS A 62 4.26 -3.40 0.24
N GLY A 63 5.27 -4.27 0.12
CA GLY A 63 5.21 -5.65 0.59
C GLY A 63 4.98 -5.79 2.10
N LEU A 64 5.40 -4.80 2.88
CA LEU A 64 5.12 -4.69 4.31
C LEU A 64 3.71 -4.16 4.60
N GLY A 65 2.89 -3.87 3.59
CA GLY A 65 1.48 -3.51 3.74
C GLY A 65 1.21 -2.02 3.79
N PHE A 66 2.15 -1.17 3.34
CA PHE A 66 1.82 0.21 2.94
C PHE A 66 1.05 0.16 1.62
N TYR A 67 -0.20 -0.31 1.70
CA TYR A 67 -1.07 -0.50 0.56
C TYR A 67 -2.53 -0.50 1.02
N ASN A 68 -3.37 0.30 0.36
CA ASN A 68 -4.81 0.36 0.61
C ASN A 68 -5.56 -0.58 -0.36
N GLY A 69 -6.74 -1.03 0.04
CA GLY A 69 -7.52 -2.01 -0.72
C GLY A 69 -8.42 -1.41 -1.80
N TRP A 70 -8.31 -0.12 -2.12
CA TRP A 70 -9.25 0.59 -2.99
C TRP A 70 -8.77 0.64 -4.43
N MET A 71 -9.73 0.46 -5.35
CA MET A 71 -9.48 0.38 -6.77
C MET A 71 -10.48 1.18 -7.59
N GLY A 72 -10.06 1.61 -8.77
CA GLY A 72 -10.94 2.26 -9.74
C GLY A 72 -12.01 1.30 -10.26
N TYR A 73 -13.26 1.74 -10.26
CA TYR A 73 -14.37 0.98 -10.85
C TYR A 73 -14.38 1.17 -12.37
N LYS A 74 -13.85 0.19 -13.11
CA LYS A 74 -13.60 0.21 -14.58
C LYS A 74 -12.37 1.06 -14.94
N ASN A 75 -11.92 0.96 -16.20
CA ASN A 75 -10.68 1.60 -16.69
C ASN A 75 -10.69 3.13 -16.61
N ASN A 76 -11.85 3.76 -16.86
CA ASN A 76 -12.09 5.17 -16.60
C ASN A 76 -12.99 5.24 -15.37
N PRO A 77 -12.42 5.33 -14.16
CA PRO A 77 -13.16 5.10 -12.95
C PRO A 77 -14.25 6.16 -12.77
N ILE A 78 -15.49 5.71 -12.68
CA ILE A 78 -16.64 6.54 -12.28
C ILE A 78 -16.86 6.52 -10.76
N ALA A 79 -16.15 5.63 -10.08
CA ALA A 79 -16.18 5.41 -8.64
C ALA A 79 -14.87 4.72 -8.21
N VAL A 80 -14.60 4.73 -6.89
CA VAL A 80 -13.52 3.95 -6.26
C VAL A 80 -14.16 3.01 -5.26
N ILE A 81 -13.91 1.70 -5.42
CA ILE A 81 -14.48 0.65 -4.57
C ILE A 81 -13.36 -0.12 -3.86
N PRO A 82 -13.60 -0.68 -2.68
CA PRO A 82 -12.66 -1.62 -2.08
C PRO A 82 -12.63 -2.89 -2.93
N LEU A 83 -11.54 -3.66 -2.83
CA LEU A 83 -11.42 -4.93 -3.54
C LEU A 83 -12.55 -5.90 -3.12
N PRO A 84 -13.36 -6.38 -4.06
CA PRO A 84 -14.32 -7.44 -3.78
C PRO A 84 -13.57 -8.77 -3.69
N ILE A 85 -13.52 -9.34 -2.48
CA ILE A 85 -12.75 -10.55 -2.18
C ILE A 85 -13.64 -11.55 -1.45
N TYR A 86 -13.76 -12.76 -2.01
CA TYR A 86 -14.37 -13.86 -1.28
C TYR A 86 -13.35 -14.48 -0.32
N VAL A 87 -13.59 -14.33 0.98
CA VAL A 87 -12.80 -15.00 2.02
C VAL A 87 -13.50 -16.32 2.35
N ASN A 88 -12.85 -17.44 2.06
CA ASN A 88 -13.39 -18.76 2.37
C ASN A 88 -13.63 -18.89 3.90
N PRO A 89 -14.51 -19.81 4.34
CA PRO A 89 -14.76 -20.04 5.77
C PRO A 89 -13.51 -20.38 6.60
N ASP A 90 -12.50 -20.98 5.97
CA ASP A 90 -11.19 -21.30 6.58
C ASP A 90 -10.23 -20.09 6.65
N GLY A 91 -10.67 -18.92 6.18
CA GLY A 91 -9.88 -17.69 6.14
C GLY A 91 -8.92 -17.58 4.95
N ILE A 92 -8.89 -18.58 4.07
CA ILE A 92 -8.01 -18.59 2.90
C ILE A 92 -8.66 -17.79 1.76
N VAL A 93 -7.86 -16.97 1.08
CA VAL A 93 -8.25 -16.30 -0.16
C VAL A 93 -7.52 -16.97 -1.32
N LEU A 94 -8.28 -17.66 -2.18
CA LEU A 94 -7.73 -18.26 -3.40
C LEU A 94 -7.66 -17.22 -4.52
N LYS A 95 -6.80 -17.42 -5.52
CA LYS A 95 -6.66 -16.49 -6.66
C LYS A 95 -7.99 -16.23 -7.37
N ASN A 96 -8.80 -17.27 -7.57
CA ASN A 96 -10.11 -17.17 -8.22
C ASN A 96 -11.17 -16.47 -7.36
N ASN A 97 -10.85 -16.20 -6.08
CA ASN A 97 -11.73 -15.50 -5.16
C ASN A 97 -11.55 -13.97 -5.22
N LEU A 98 -10.49 -13.50 -5.88
CA LEU A 98 -10.31 -12.10 -6.21
C LEU A 98 -11.33 -11.71 -7.27
N PHE A 99 -12.01 -10.58 -7.08
CA PHE A 99 -13.10 -10.15 -7.96
C PHE A 99 -14.27 -11.15 -8.03
N SER A 100 -14.41 -12.00 -7.01
CA SER A 100 -15.39 -13.08 -7.03
C SER A 100 -16.83 -12.57 -6.90
N PHE A 101 -17.70 -13.16 -7.71
CA PHE A 101 -19.13 -12.91 -7.73
C PHE A 101 -19.76 -13.30 -6.38
N GLY A 102 -20.52 -12.38 -5.76
CA GLY A 102 -21.18 -12.60 -4.47
C GLY A 102 -20.36 -12.26 -3.22
N SER A 103 -19.23 -11.57 -3.38
CA SER A 103 -18.36 -11.17 -2.26
C SER A 103 -18.67 -9.77 -1.75
N SER A 104 -18.77 -9.61 -0.43
CA SER A 104 -18.69 -8.30 0.21
C SER A 104 -17.29 -7.69 0.04
N PHE A 105 -17.18 -6.38 0.18
CA PHE A 105 -15.90 -5.69 0.21
C PHE A 105 -15.09 -6.03 1.47
N VAL A 106 -13.78 -6.22 1.28
CA VAL A 106 -12.81 -6.46 2.34
C VAL A 106 -11.78 -5.34 2.32
N GLU A 107 -11.40 -4.86 3.49
CA GLU A 107 -10.37 -3.82 3.63
C GLU A 107 -8.97 -4.44 3.75
N PHE A 108 -7.96 -3.65 3.41
CA PHE A 108 -6.57 -3.93 3.75
C PHE A 108 -6.24 -3.21 5.06
N MET A 109 -5.15 -3.61 5.73
CA MET A 109 -4.77 -3.03 7.02
C MET A 109 -4.62 -1.51 6.97
N MET A 110 -4.04 -0.96 5.89
CA MET A 110 -3.84 0.48 5.74
C MET A 110 -5.17 1.26 5.78
N ASP A 111 -6.25 0.70 5.22
CA ASP A 111 -7.58 1.35 5.17
C ASP A 111 -8.10 1.74 6.56
N LYS A 112 -7.74 0.96 7.59
CA LYS A 112 -8.09 1.24 8.99
C LYS A 112 -7.57 2.60 9.47
N TYR A 113 -6.43 3.03 8.96
CA TYR A 113 -5.75 4.25 9.38
C TYR A 113 -5.97 5.41 8.40
N THR A 114 -6.60 5.16 7.25
CA THR A 114 -6.91 6.20 6.30
C THR A 114 -8.14 6.99 6.73
N ILE A 115 -8.00 8.31 6.75
CA ILE A 115 -9.03 9.25 7.19
C ILE A 115 -9.21 10.39 6.20
N LEU A 116 -10.36 11.05 6.28
CA LEU A 116 -10.61 12.36 5.68
C LEU A 116 -9.91 13.44 6.49
N LEU A 117 -9.07 14.23 5.85
CA LEU A 117 -8.35 15.33 6.49
C LEU A 117 -9.24 16.54 6.82
N SER A 118 -10.47 16.57 6.31
CA SER A 118 -11.44 17.62 6.65
C SER A 118 -12.01 17.44 8.07
N ASN A 119 -12.21 16.21 8.54
CA ASN A 119 -12.95 15.94 9.77
C ASN A 119 -12.50 14.69 10.56
N GLY A 120 -11.45 13.99 10.12
CA GLY A 120 -10.94 12.79 10.78
C GLY A 120 -11.77 11.52 10.57
N THR A 121 -12.79 11.55 9.71
CA THR A 121 -13.64 10.38 9.42
C THR A 121 -12.83 9.27 8.76
N GLN A 122 -12.89 8.05 9.29
CA GLN A 122 -12.22 6.88 8.70
C GLN A 122 -12.91 6.44 7.40
N ILE A 123 -12.13 6.11 6.38
CA ILE A 123 -12.69 5.61 5.11
C ILE A 123 -13.37 4.24 5.29
N SER A 124 -13.07 3.50 6.35
CA SER A 124 -13.79 2.27 6.71
C SER A 124 -15.30 2.47 6.88
N GLN A 125 -15.76 3.70 7.14
CA GLN A 125 -17.20 4.01 7.16
C GLN A 125 -17.81 3.92 5.76
N PHE A 126 -17.06 4.28 4.71
CA PHE A 126 -17.50 4.14 3.32
C PHE A 126 -17.62 2.66 2.96
N THR A 127 -16.65 1.83 3.33
CA THR A 127 -16.72 0.38 3.12
C THR A 127 -17.92 -0.24 3.83
N GLN A 128 -18.22 0.18 5.06
CA GLN A 128 -19.42 -0.29 5.78
C GLN A 128 -20.71 0.07 5.04
N LYS A 129 -20.82 1.33 4.57
CA LYS A 129 -21.99 1.79 3.80
C LYS A 129 -22.13 1.08 2.46
N LEU A 130 -21.02 0.80 1.79
CA LEU A 130 -21.01 0.01 0.56
C LEU A 130 -21.44 -1.43 0.84
N ASN A 131 -21.00 -2.02 1.95
CA ASN A 131 -21.31 -3.40 2.27
C ASN A 131 -22.78 -3.66 2.64
N THR A 132 -23.54 -2.65 3.08
CA THR A 132 -24.99 -2.84 3.30
C THR A 132 -25.73 -3.23 2.03
N PHE A 133 -25.17 -2.93 0.85
CA PHE A 133 -25.72 -3.41 -0.42
C PHE A 133 -25.74 -4.94 -0.48
N PHE A 134 -24.66 -5.62 -0.06
CA PHE A 134 -24.59 -7.09 -0.16
C PHE A 134 -25.45 -7.80 0.89
N ASP A 135 -25.73 -7.12 2.00
CA ASP A 135 -26.66 -7.60 3.02
C ASP A 135 -28.10 -7.62 2.48
N GLU A 136 -28.45 -6.64 1.64
CA GLU A 136 -29.79 -6.48 1.04
C GLU A 136 -29.93 -7.25 -0.28
N TYR A 137 -28.93 -7.15 -1.15
CA TYR A 137 -28.87 -7.73 -2.47
C TYR A 137 -27.75 -8.77 -2.50
N LYS A 138 -28.12 -10.05 -2.62
CA LYS A 138 -27.16 -11.17 -2.76
C LYS A 138 -26.53 -11.21 -4.16
N SER A 139 -26.04 -10.06 -4.63
CA SER A 139 -25.43 -9.84 -5.93
C SER A 139 -23.92 -9.59 -5.78
N ASN A 140 -23.27 -9.17 -6.87
CA ASN A 140 -21.84 -8.91 -6.94
C ASN A 140 -21.55 -7.43 -7.16
N ALA A 141 -20.32 -7.02 -6.82
CA ALA A 141 -19.86 -5.64 -6.90
C ALA A 141 -19.77 -5.07 -8.33
N PHE A 142 -20.02 -5.88 -9.37
CA PHE A 142 -19.98 -5.49 -10.78
C PHE A 142 -21.35 -5.54 -11.45
N SER A 143 -22.42 -5.78 -10.69
CA SER A 143 -23.77 -5.86 -11.24
C SER A 143 -24.38 -4.48 -11.49
N ASP A 144 -25.32 -4.40 -12.42
CA ASP A 144 -26.03 -3.14 -12.71
C ASP A 144 -26.84 -2.67 -11.50
N GLU A 145 -27.36 -3.60 -10.69
CA GLU A 145 -28.05 -3.28 -9.44
C GLU A 145 -27.13 -2.56 -8.44
N PHE A 146 -25.86 -2.98 -8.35
CA PHE A 146 -24.90 -2.29 -7.49
C PHE A 146 -24.67 -0.87 -7.99
N VAL A 147 -24.41 -0.69 -9.28
CA VAL A 147 -24.16 0.64 -9.90
C VAL A 147 -25.36 1.57 -9.72
N ASN A 148 -26.58 1.05 -9.82
CA ASN A 148 -27.82 1.82 -9.66
C ASN A 148 -28.26 1.97 -8.20
N SER A 149 -27.56 1.35 -7.24
CA SER A 149 -27.91 1.43 -5.83
C SER A 149 -27.55 2.78 -5.21
N SER A 150 -28.25 3.14 -4.13
CA SER A 150 -27.90 4.32 -3.33
C SER A 150 -26.51 4.23 -2.70
N GLN A 151 -26.05 3.00 -2.42
CA GLN A 151 -24.76 2.72 -1.80
C GLN A 151 -23.59 3.06 -2.73
N PHE A 152 -23.77 2.91 -4.05
CA PHE A 152 -22.73 3.26 -5.03
C PHE A 152 -22.29 4.72 -4.97
N LYS A 153 -23.17 5.62 -4.47
CA LYS A 153 -22.83 7.02 -4.27
C LYS A 153 -21.63 7.22 -3.34
N PHE A 154 -21.46 6.35 -2.33
CA PHE A 154 -20.27 6.41 -1.45
C PHE A 154 -18.97 6.08 -2.20
N ALA A 155 -19.03 5.18 -3.19
CA ALA A 155 -17.88 4.88 -4.04
C ALA A 155 -17.54 6.05 -4.98
N GLN A 156 -18.56 6.77 -5.48
CA GLN A 156 -18.37 8.00 -6.26
C GLN A 156 -17.80 9.13 -5.40
N ASP A 157 -18.29 9.30 -4.17
CA ASP A 157 -17.81 10.32 -3.26
C ASP A 157 -16.35 10.06 -2.86
N LEU A 158 -15.97 8.79 -2.68
CA LEU A 158 -14.56 8.45 -2.43
C LEU A 158 -13.67 8.69 -3.66
N LEU A 159 -14.16 8.51 -4.89
CA LEU A 159 -13.41 8.92 -6.07
C LEU A 159 -13.12 10.42 -6.04
N VAL A 160 -14.11 11.25 -5.72
CA VAL A 160 -13.91 12.71 -5.59
C VAL A 160 -12.85 13.03 -4.54
N LEU A 161 -12.89 12.36 -3.39
CA LEU A 161 -11.86 12.51 -2.36
C LEU A 161 -10.50 12.06 -2.89
N ALA A 162 -10.39 10.91 -3.53
CA ALA A 162 -9.15 10.36 -4.05
C ALA A 162 -8.50 11.21 -5.17
N THR A 163 -9.24 12.18 -5.72
CA THR A 163 -8.76 13.14 -6.71
C THR A 163 -8.84 14.60 -6.24
N THR A 164 -9.08 14.83 -4.95
CA THR A 164 -9.05 16.17 -4.34
C THR A 164 -7.75 16.32 -3.55
N PRO A 165 -6.87 17.28 -3.88
CA PRO A 165 -5.59 17.42 -3.18
C PRO A 165 -5.75 17.53 -1.66
N LYS A 166 -4.93 16.79 -0.92
CA LYS A 166 -4.89 16.80 0.56
C LYS A 166 -6.24 16.51 1.23
N SER A 167 -7.05 15.65 0.62
CA SER A 167 -8.33 15.22 1.15
C SER A 167 -8.21 14.04 2.12
N LEU A 168 -7.19 13.18 1.93
CA LEU A 168 -7.01 11.92 2.63
C LEU A 168 -5.60 11.81 3.20
N GLY A 169 -5.48 11.13 4.34
CA GLY A 169 -4.20 10.87 4.99
C GLY A 169 -4.25 9.65 5.89
N LEU A 170 -3.08 9.13 6.22
CA LEU A 170 -2.90 8.09 7.23
C LEU A 170 -2.71 8.74 8.59
N LEU A 171 -3.52 8.34 9.56
CA LEU A 171 -3.42 8.85 10.93
C LEU A 171 -2.61 7.88 11.81
N PRO A 172 -1.41 8.28 12.28
CA PRO A 172 -0.67 7.50 13.27
C PRO A 172 -1.47 7.24 14.54
N ARG A 173 -1.16 6.15 15.24
CA ARG A 173 -1.70 5.93 16.59
C ARG A 173 -1.25 7.06 17.53
N ASN A 174 -2.13 7.40 18.47
CA ASN A 174 -1.90 8.44 19.48
C ASN A 174 -1.76 9.87 18.90
N SER A 175 -2.14 10.09 17.64
CA SER A 175 -2.26 11.42 17.06
C SER A 175 -3.23 12.28 17.88
N LYS A 176 -2.88 13.54 18.08
CA LYS A 176 -3.71 14.52 18.79
C LYS A 176 -4.50 15.39 17.83
N ASN A 177 -3.96 15.60 16.62
CA ASN A 177 -4.58 16.42 15.61
C ASN A 177 -4.46 15.74 14.24
N TYR A 178 -5.60 15.32 13.70
CA TYR A 178 -5.63 14.60 12.44
C TYR A 178 -5.16 15.41 11.23
N SER A 179 -5.29 16.74 11.22
CA SER A 179 -4.89 17.53 10.06
C SER A 179 -3.38 17.79 10.01
N ILE A 180 -2.71 17.73 11.16
CA ILE A 180 -1.26 18.01 11.29
C ILE A 180 -0.46 16.71 11.33
N ASP A 181 -0.92 15.74 12.12
CA ASP A 181 -0.15 14.54 12.42
C ASP A 181 -0.15 13.55 11.25
N SER A 182 -1.17 13.62 10.38
CA SER A 182 -1.35 12.66 9.28
C SER A 182 -0.18 12.64 8.29
N PHE A 183 0.02 11.46 7.70
CA PHE A 183 0.84 11.29 6.50
C PHE A 183 -0.08 11.42 5.28
N ILE A 184 0.03 12.53 4.56
CA ILE A 184 -0.92 12.90 3.52
C ILE A 184 -0.78 11.96 2.32
N LEU A 185 -1.89 11.40 1.85
CA LEU A 185 -1.91 10.51 0.70
C LEU A 185 -1.94 11.28 -0.62
N GLU A 186 -1.42 10.67 -1.68
CA GLU A 186 -1.50 11.22 -3.03
C GLU A 186 -2.95 11.22 -3.53
N THR A 187 -3.51 12.42 -3.60
CA THR A 187 -4.87 12.71 -4.11
C THR A 187 -4.89 13.93 -5.03
N SER A 188 -3.73 14.38 -5.49
CA SER A 188 -3.55 15.60 -6.30
C SER A 188 -3.50 15.33 -7.81
N ILE A 189 -3.55 14.07 -8.22
CA ILE A 189 -3.57 13.60 -9.61
C ILE A 189 -4.94 13.00 -9.96
N PRO A 190 -5.28 12.89 -11.27
CA PRO A 190 -6.39 12.03 -11.69
C PRO A 190 -6.22 10.63 -11.10
N PHE A 191 -7.33 9.98 -10.75
CA PHE A 191 -7.25 8.65 -10.13
C PHE A 191 -6.53 7.69 -11.06
N GLU A 192 -5.42 7.15 -10.58
CA GLU A 192 -4.62 6.18 -11.30
C GLU A 192 -4.39 4.98 -10.39
N GLN A 193 -4.86 3.83 -10.84
CA GLN A 193 -4.63 2.57 -10.15
C GLN A 193 -3.12 2.34 -10.03
N GLY A 194 -2.63 2.04 -8.84
CA GLY A 194 -1.19 1.88 -8.62
C GLY A 194 -0.45 3.19 -8.34
N SER A 195 -1.13 4.34 -8.31
CA SER A 195 -0.55 5.62 -7.86
C SER A 195 -1.37 6.21 -6.71
N SER A 196 -2.65 6.49 -6.97
CA SER A 196 -3.54 7.16 -6.02
C SER A 196 -3.79 6.32 -4.77
N LEU A 197 -3.86 6.99 -3.62
CA LEU A 197 -4.13 6.40 -2.29
C LEU A 197 -3.07 5.42 -1.74
N ILE A 198 -2.27 4.76 -2.57
CA ILE A 198 -1.22 3.81 -2.11
C ILE A 198 0.13 4.50 -1.90
N HIS A 199 0.24 5.75 -2.33
CA HIS A 199 1.40 6.62 -2.16
C HIS A 199 1.07 7.85 -1.33
N VAL A 200 2.12 8.55 -0.90
CA VAL A 200 2.02 9.83 -0.21
C VAL A 200 2.13 11.00 -1.18
N ASP A 201 1.57 12.14 -0.80
CA ASP A 201 1.49 13.35 -1.65
C ASP A 201 2.87 13.77 -2.15
N TYR A 202 3.07 13.68 -3.47
CA TYR A 202 4.37 13.88 -4.09
C TYR A 202 4.94 15.26 -3.79
N LYS A 203 4.13 16.32 -3.99
CA LYS A 203 4.57 17.71 -3.82
C LYS A 203 4.94 18.03 -2.38
N THR A 204 4.28 17.38 -1.42
CA THR A 204 4.54 17.60 0.00
C THR A 204 5.84 16.91 0.44
N TYR A 205 6.16 15.73 -0.08
CA TYR A 205 7.19 14.87 0.52
C TYR A 205 8.44 14.62 -0.31
N ILE A 206 8.42 14.80 -1.64
CA ILE A 206 9.56 14.43 -2.50
C ILE A 206 10.88 15.12 -2.11
N ASN A 207 10.80 16.35 -1.62
CA ASN A 207 11.95 17.14 -1.16
C ASN A 207 12.03 17.19 0.38
N THR A 208 11.71 16.07 1.03
CA THR A 208 11.74 15.92 2.49
C THR A 208 12.29 14.54 2.86
N ASN A 209 12.58 14.31 4.14
CA ASN A 209 13.01 12.99 4.61
C ASN A 209 12.01 11.86 4.35
N ASP A 210 10.74 12.16 4.05
CA ASP A 210 9.67 11.19 3.82
C ASP A 210 9.38 10.98 2.31
N PHE A 211 10.40 11.10 1.45
CA PHE A 211 10.26 10.99 -0.01
C PHE A 211 9.97 9.56 -0.51
N LEU A 212 10.31 8.51 0.25
CA LEU A 212 10.37 7.15 -0.29
C LEU A 212 9.05 6.64 -0.86
N MET A 213 7.90 6.98 -0.25
CA MET A 213 6.59 6.48 -0.69
C MET A 213 5.82 7.42 -1.61
N THR A 214 6.50 8.35 -2.28
CA THR A 214 5.89 9.11 -3.38
C THR A 214 5.73 8.21 -4.60
N TYR A 215 4.70 8.45 -5.42
CA TYR A 215 4.41 7.59 -6.58
C TYR A 215 5.45 7.65 -7.71
N ASN A 216 6.36 8.63 -7.64
CA ASN A 216 7.43 8.80 -8.59
C ASN A 216 8.74 9.08 -7.85
N ILE A 217 9.83 8.55 -8.39
CA ILE A 217 11.19 8.90 -8.02
C ILE A 217 11.64 10.13 -8.84
N ILE A 218 12.69 10.82 -8.40
CA ILE A 218 13.40 11.77 -9.24
C ILE A 218 14.51 11.02 -9.99
N ASP A 219 14.34 10.85 -11.31
CA ASP A 219 15.37 10.27 -12.17
C ASP A 219 16.63 11.16 -12.18
N GLY A 220 17.80 10.57 -12.40
CA GLY A 220 19.07 11.29 -12.38
C GLY A 220 19.61 11.63 -11.00
N ILE A 221 18.97 11.17 -9.92
CA ILE A 221 19.42 11.40 -8.54
C ILE A 221 19.49 10.07 -7.80
N SER A 222 20.65 9.78 -7.20
CA SER A 222 20.82 8.60 -6.36
C SER A 222 20.06 8.78 -5.05
N THR A 223 19.62 7.67 -4.45
CA THR A 223 18.98 7.65 -3.14
C THR A 223 19.86 8.28 -2.07
N GLU A 224 21.18 8.09 -2.17
CA GLU A 224 22.16 8.70 -1.27
C GLU A 224 22.12 10.24 -1.37
N ASN A 225 22.09 10.78 -2.58
CA ASN A 225 21.94 12.22 -2.79
C ASN A 225 20.56 12.71 -2.31
N MET A 226 19.48 11.96 -2.57
CA MET A 226 18.16 12.32 -2.03
C MET A 226 18.15 12.38 -0.50
N ILE A 227 18.86 11.48 0.20
CA ILE A 227 18.99 11.51 1.66
C ILE A 227 19.77 12.76 2.09
N LEU A 228 20.90 13.04 1.45
CA LEU A 228 21.76 14.18 1.77
C LEU A 228 21.02 15.51 1.56
N ASP A 229 20.38 15.68 0.41
CA ASP A 229 19.70 16.91 -0.01
C ASP A 229 18.46 17.21 0.86
N ASN A 230 17.81 16.16 1.39
CA ASN A 230 16.61 16.29 2.20
C ASN A 230 16.87 16.40 3.71
N GLY A 231 18.13 16.64 4.12
CA GLY A 231 18.50 16.90 5.51
C GLY A 231 19.32 15.79 6.18
N ASN A 232 19.83 14.85 5.40
CA ASN A 232 20.74 13.78 5.84
C ASN A 232 20.19 12.96 7.02
N TYR A 233 18.94 12.50 6.89
CA TYR A 233 18.30 11.71 7.94
C TYR A 233 19.00 10.37 8.15
N SER A 234 19.36 10.08 9.41
CA SER A 234 20.11 8.87 9.78
C SER A 234 19.35 7.55 9.57
N GLY A 235 18.02 7.61 9.42
CA GLY A 235 17.20 6.46 9.05
C GLY A 235 17.26 6.09 7.56
N GLY A 236 18.07 6.81 6.77
CA GLY A 236 18.21 6.59 5.34
C GLY A 236 16.92 6.97 4.59
N PRO A 237 16.49 6.18 3.59
CA PRO A 237 15.32 6.53 2.77
C PRO A 237 14.00 6.32 3.53
N ILE A 238 13.97 5.58 4.64
CA ILE A 238 12.76 5.38 5.44
C ILE A 238 12.62 6.56 6.41
N GLY A 239 11.91 7.59 5.94
CA GLY A 239 11.66 8.82 6.70
C GLY A 239 10.92 8.64 8.02
N PRO A 240 10.92 9.69 8.87
CA PRO A 240 10.33 9.62 10.20
C PRO A 240 8.82 9.39 10.21
N LYS A 241 8.03 10.01 9.31
CA LYS A 241 6.58 9.75 9.23
C LYS A 241 6.31 8.36 8.68
N LEU A 242 7.08 7.90 7.69
CA LEU A 242 6.95 6.54 7.19
C LEU A 242 7.23 5.50 8.28
N LYS A 243 8.34 5.65 9.01
CA LYS A 243 8.68 4.80 10.15
C LYS A 243 7.57 4.79 11.20
N GLN A 244 7.05 5.96 11.57
CA GLN A 244 5.93 6.10 12.51
C GLN A 244 4.66 5.37 12.04
N MET A 245 4.39 5.37 10.73
CA MET A 245 3.27 4.61 10.19
C MET A 245 3.50 3.10 10.22
N MET A 246 4.71 2.63 9.92
CA MET A 246 5.04 1.20 10.05
C MET A 246 4.90 0.71 11.50
N GLU A 247 5.34 1.51 12.47
CA GLU A 247 5.10 1.26 13.89
C GLU A 247 3.61 1.27 14.26
N THR A 248 2.84 2.19 13.68
CA THR A 248 1.38 2.26 13.84
C THR A 248 0.69 0.99 13.34
N PHE A 249 1.18 0.40 12.25
CA PHE A 249 0.68 -0.87 11.75
C PHE A 249 1.00 -2.03 12.70
N GLY A 250 2.13 -1.94 13.40
CA GLY A 250 2.59 -2.91 14.40
C GLY A 250 3.97 -3.49 14.11
N TYR A 251 4.73 -2.92 13.18
CA TYR A 251 6.13 -3.31 12.97
C TYR A 251 7.01 -2.81 14.09
N THR A 252 7.88 -3.70 14.55
CA THR A 252 8.89 -3.40 15.55
C THR A 252 10.02 -2.58 14.91
N THR A 253 10.45 -1.51 15.57
CA THR A 253 11.61 -0.71 15.17
C THR A 253 12.59 -0.57 16.34
N ALA A 254 13.77 0.00 16.08
CA ALA A 254 14.73 0.28 17.14
C ALA A 254 14.17 1.29 18.17
N ASP A 255 13.40 2.27 17.72
CA ASP A 255 12.82 3.32 18.57
C ASP A 255 11.50 2.88 19.23
N ASN A 256 10.83 1.88 18.67
CA ASN A 256 9.59 1.31 19.18
C ASN A 256 9.66 -0.23 19.17
N PRO A 257 10.37 -0.83 20.15
CA PRO A 257 10.56 -2.27 20.22
C PRO A 257 9.29 -3.05 20.62
N ASN A 258 8.26 -2.33 21.10
CA ASN A 258 7.00 -2.92 21.57
C ASN A 258 5.81 -2.14 20.99
N PRO A 259 5.61 -2.19 19.66
CA PRO A 259 4.49 -1.49 19.03
C PRO A 259 3.16 -2.14 19.45
N TYR A 260 2.05 -1.47 19.13
CA TYR A 260 0.73 -2.03 19.39
C TYR A 260 0.57 -3.41 18.74
N ARG A 261 0.13 -4.39 19.53
CA ARG A 261 -0.29 -5.71 19.04
C ARG A 261 -1.79 -5.92 19.31
N PRO A 262 -2.57 -6.35 18.31
CA PRO A 262 -3.96 -6.71 18.50
C PRO A 262 -4.08 -7.92 19.45
N GLN A 263 -5.11 -7.91 20.30
CA GLN A 263 -5.39 -9.02 21.21
C GLN A 263 -6.13 -10.15 20.47
N PRO A 264 -5.93 -11.42 20.85
CA PRO A 264 -5.04 -11.89 21.92
C PRO A 264 -3.58 -12.05 21.45
N PHE A 265 -2.58 -11.50 22.15
CA PHE A 265 -1.16 -11.77 21.80
C PHE A 265 -0.48 -12.67 22.83
N LYS A 266 0.55 -13.42 22.41
CA LYS A 266 1.45 -14.18 23.28
C LYS A 266 2.74 -13.38 23.49
N SER A 267 3.10 -13.08 24.74
CA SER A 267 4.35 -12.40 25.04
C SER A 267 5.54 -13.19 24.47
N PRO A 268 6.53 -12.53 23.85
CA PRO A 268 7.74 -13.22 23.41
C PRO A 268 8.44 -13.89 24.60
N PRO A 269 9.03 -15.08 24.44
CA PRO A 269 9.99 -15.59 25.41
C PRO A 269 11.14 -14.58 25.55
N SER A 270 11.60 -14.35 26.78
CA SER A 270 12.59 -13.32 27.13
C SER A 270 13.97 -13.45 26.43
N ASN A 271 14.20 -14.50 25.64
CA ASN A 271 15.52 -14.88 25.10
C ASN A 271 15.56 -15.10 23.57
N VAL A 272 14.72 -14.43 22.77
CA VAL A 272 14.77 -14.60 21.30
C VAL A 272 15.80 -13.64 20.68
N ILE A 273 17.03 -14.14 20.48
CA ILE A 273 17.98 -13.57 19.52
C ILE A 273 17.66 -14.21 18.17
N SER A 274 16.92 -13.51 17.31
CA SER A 274 16.60 -14.02 15.98
C SER A 274 17.87 -14.05 15.11
N LYS A 275 18.45 -15.23 14.90
CA LYS A 275 19.35 -15.48 13.78
C LYS A 275 18.53 -16.01 12.59
N PRO A 276 18.59 -15.38 11.41
CA PRO A 276 17.94 -15.93 10.22
C PRO A 276 18.64 -17.23 9.83
N ASN A 277 17.90 -18.33 9.78
CA ASN A 277 18.39 -19.57 9.19
C ASN A 277 18.35 -19.43 7.67
N ILE A 278 19.52 -19.60 7.06
CA ILE A 278 19.69 -19.70 5.62
C ILE A 278 19.30 -21.13 5.24
N ASN A 279 18.27 -21.34 4.42
CA ASN A 279 18.33 -22.44 3.46
C ASN A 279 17.31 -22.43 2.30
N SER A 280 17.88 -22.83 1.16
CA SER A 280 17.37 -23.48 -0.06
C SER A 280 15.89 -23.34 -0.41
N GLY A 281 15.64 -22.50 -1.41
CA GLY A 281 14.30 -22.18 -1.88
C GLY A 281 13.57 -23.27 -2.63
N PHE A 282 12.26 -23.07 -2.76
CA PHE A 282 11.42 -23.51 -3.87
C PHE A 282 10.28 -22.51 -4.11
N ARG A 283 9.86 -22.35 -5.38
CA ARG A 283 8.82 -21.39 -5.81
C ARG A 283 7.41 -21.88 -5.47
N THR A 284 6.53 -20.98 -5.00
CA THR A 284 5.07 -21.17 -5.06
C THR A 284 4.29 -19.85 -5.24
N GLU A 285 3.16 -19.94 -5.95
CA GLU A 285 2.61 -18.90 -6.82
C GLU A 285 1.45 -18.03 -6.25
N MET A 286 1.13 -18.12 -4.96
CA MET A 286 -0.13 -17.55 -4.46
C MET A 286 -0.07 -16.06 -4.08
N ILE A 287 1.01 -15.62 -3.40
CA ILE A 287 1.27 -14.19 -3.12
C ILE A 287 1.96 -13.51 -4.31
N ARG A 288 2.65 -14.31 -5.14
CA ARG A 288 3.23 -13.85 -6.41
C ARG A 288 2.15 -13.11 -7.19
N ASN A 289 0.93 -13.61 -7.33
CA ASN A 289 -0.07 -12.94 -8.17
C ASN A 289 -0.74 -11.69 -7.62
N LEU A 290 -0.83 -11.42 -6.30
CA LEU A 290 -1.42 -10.14 -5.85
C LEU A 290 -0.36 -9.05 -5.94
N ASN A 291 0.84 -9.29 -5.42
CA ASN A 291 1.97 -8.37 -5.58
C ASN A 291 2.41 -8.25 -7.04
N VAL A 292 2.40 -9.32 -7.85
CA VAL A 292 2.71 -9.28 -9.29
C VAL A 292 1.55 -8.73 -10.10
N LEU A 293 0.28 -8.92 -9.76
CA LEU A 293 -0.81 -8.19 -10.44
C LEU A 293 -0.72 -6.70 -10.11
N ILE A 294 -0.41 -6.33 -8.88
CA ILE A 294 -0.24 -4.95 -8.43
C ILE A 294 1.01 -4.32 -9.07
N ILE A 295 2.17 -4.99 -9.02
CA ILE A 295 3.43 -4.56 -9.65
C ILE A 295 3.30 -4.57 -11.18
N ILE A 296 2.64 -5.57 -11.80
CA ILE A 296 2.34 -5.56 -13.24
C ILE A 296 1.42 -4.39 -13.57
N VAL A 297 0.38 -4.08 -12.80
CA VAL A 297 -0.49 -2.93 -13.06
C VAL A 297 0.29 -1.62 -12.91
N SER A 298 1.08 -1.45 -11.85
CA SER A 298 1.90 -0.26 -11.61
C SER A 298 3.00 -0.09 -12.68
N LEU A 299 3.73 -1.15 -13.04
CA LEU A 299 4.76 -1.14 -14.09
C LEU A 299 4.16 -1.01 -15.50
N TYR A 300 3.02 -1.66 -15.78
CA TYR A 300 2.33 -1.54 -17.07
C TYR A 300 1.86 -0.11 -17.32
N LEU A 301 1.42 0.60 -16.27
CA LEU A 301 1.00 2.00 -16.36
C LEU A 301 2.19 2.98 -16.45
N GLN A 302 3.30 2.74 -15.73
CA GLN A 302 4.56 3.49 -15.94
C GLN A 302 5.11 3.33 -17.37
N ILE A 303 5.08 2.11 -17.92
CA ILE A 303 5.49 1.83 -19.31
C ILE A 303 4.53 2.50 -20.31
N HIS A 304 3.22 2.53 -20.04
CA HIS A 304 2.26 3.25 -20.87
C HIS A 304 2.48 4.76 -20.86
N ARG A 305 2.87 5.37 -19.72
CA ARG A 305 3.24 6.80 -19.65
C ARG A 305 4.51 7.11 -20.45
N LEU A 306 5.53 6.24 -20.39
CA LEU A 306 6.75 6.36 -21.20
C LEU A 306 6.47 6.28 -22.71
N LEU A 307 5.52 5.44 -23.12
CA LEU A 307 5.16 5.29 -24.54
C LEU A 307 4.27 6.41 -25.08
N PHE A 308 3.48 7.08 -24.24
CA PHE A 308 2.60 8.18 -24.66
C PHE A 308 3.24 9.58 -24.58
N ASN A 309 4.27 9.77 -23.74
CA ASN A 309 5.05 11.01 -23.73
C ASN A 309 6.00 11.17 -24.94
N ILE A 310 6.14 10.14 -25.79
CA ILE A 310 6.91 10.20 -27.04
C ILE A 310 6.06 10.73 -28.22
N ARG A 311 4.78 11.09 -28.02
CA ARG A 311 3.90 11.60 -29.10
C ARG A 311 3.38 13.03 -28.94
N LEU A 312 4.05 13.86 -28.15
CA LEU A 312 3.84 15.31 -28.17
C LEU A 312 5.18 16.06 -28.17
N THR A 313 5.96 15.86 -29.24
CA THR A 313 6.90 16.84 -29.79
C THR A 313 6.86 16.72 -31.31
#